data_AF-A0ABC8BRL8-F1
#
_entry.id   AF-A0ABC8BRL8-F1
#
_cell.length_a   1.000
_cell.length_b   1.000
_cell.length_c   1.000
_cell.angle_alpha   90.00
_cell.angle_beta   90.00
_cell.angle_gamma   90.00
#
_symmetry.space_group_name_H-M   'P 1'
#
loop_
_entity.id
_entity.type
_entity.pdbx_description
1 polymer ?
#
loop_
_entity_poly.entity_id
_entity_poly.type
_entity_poly.pdbx_seq_one_letter_code
_entity_poly.pdbx_strand_id
1 'polypeptide(L)'
;MHPLEARRRRERTVLISVFASLGVVVLAAVGFFVYLIHIMSDPISPALLGMRIDGDRVTVKAGQCPEERVRRVEVWDSDTERLLWRGGKPVTDEGKRGLLTLWDGEAYRTSSPAAQPSELPEALDVLVESDPYGGPDGVFSITEVRAADLGPGSYWTRDGVRTAAELDAVQDCGGTDESPEP
;
A
#
# COMPACT_ATOMS: atom_id res chain seq x y z
N MET A 1 3.14 62.52 -33.11
CA MET A 1 3.37 61.24 -32.41
C MET A 1 2.40 61.21 -31.23
N HIS A 2 1.27 60.52 -31.37
CA HIS A 2 0.06 60.77 -30.57
C HIS A 2 0.06 60.01 -29.23
N PRO A 3 -0.24 60.68 -28.09
CA PRO A 3 -0.17 60.12 -26.73
C PRO A 3 -1.22 59.02 -26.42
N LEU A 4 -2.12 58.72 -27.35
CA LEU A 4 -3.20 57.72 -27.18
C LEU A 4 -2.72 56.28 -27.42
N GLU A 5 -1.69 56.07 -28.26
CA GLU A 5 -1.15 54.74 -28.57
C GLU A 5 -0.35 54.15 -27.39
N ALA A 6 0.36 55.00 -26.65
CA ALA A 6 1.11 54.61 -25.45
C ALA A 6 0.18 54.12 -24.32
N ARG A 7 -1.00 54.73 -24.16
CA ARG A 7 -1.98 54.37 -23.12
C ARG A 7 -2.63 53.01 -23.39
N ARG A 8 -3.03 52.76 -24.65
CA ARG A 8 -3.62 51.49 -25.09
C ARG A 8 -2.62 50.31 -25.02
N ARG A 9 -1.33 50.57 -25.25
CA ARG A 9 -0.26 49.56 -25.09
C ARG A 9 -0.09 49.16 -23.62
N ARG A 10 -0.12 50.14 -22.71
CA ARG A 10 -0.01 49.92 -21.25
C ARG A 10 -1.21 49.15 -20.68
N GLU A 11 -2.42 49.49 -21.10
CA GLU A 11 -3.65 48.78 -20.70
C GLU A 11 -3.66 47.32 -21.20
N ARG A 12 -3.21 47.07 -22.44
CA ARG A 12 -3.07 45.70 -22.97
C ARG A 12 -2.03 44.88 -22.20
N THR A 13 -0.88 45.46 -21.87
CA THR A 13 0.15 44.76 -21.09
C THR A 13 -0.33 44.41 -19.68
N VAL A 14 -1.07 45.30 -19.02
CA VAL A 14 -1.64 45.07 -17.68
C VAL A 14 -2.73 43.98 -17.72
N LEU A 15 -3.64 44.02 -18.70
CA LEU A 15 -4.67 42.99 -18.87
C LEU A 15 -4.05 41.61 -19.13
N ILE A 16 -3.04 41.52 -20.00
CA ILE A 16 -2.34 40.26 -20.29
C ILE A 16 -1.64 39.71 -19.03
N SER A 17 -0.99 40.57 -18.24
CA SER A 17 -0.36 40.13 -16.98
C SER A 17 -1.36 39.67 -15.93
N VAL A 18 -2.54 40.30 -15.83
CA VAL A 18 -3.60 39.93 -14.87
C VAL A 18 -4.26 38.61 -15.28
N PHE A 19 -4.56 38.40 -16.56
CA PHE A 19 -5.11 37.12 -17.04
C PHE A 19 -4.10 35.98 -16.96
N ALA A 20 -2.81 36.24 -17.24
CA ALA A 20 -1.77 35.23 -17.10
C ALA A 20 -1.55 34.82 -15.63
N SER A 21 -1.54 35.79 -14.70
CA SER A 21 -1.40 35.49 -13.28
C SER A 21 -2.64 34.77 -12.71
N LEU A 22 -3.85 35.13 -13.15
CA LEU A 22 -5.07 34.41 -12.76
C LEU A 22 -5.06 32.96 -13.27
N GLY A 23 -4.60 32.73 -14.50
CA GLY A 23 -4.46 31.39 -15.08
C GLY A 23 -3.46 30.51 -14.32
N VAL A 24 -2.32 31.07 -13.91
CA VAL A 24 -1.32 30.34 -13.10
C VAL A 24 -1.86 29.98 -11.72
N VAL A 25 -2.60 30.88 -11.06
CA VAL A 25 -3.21 30.61 -9.75
C VAL A 25 -4.26 29.50 -9.84
N VAL A 26 -5.10 29.51 -10.89
CA VAL A 26 -6.09 28.44 -11.10
C VAL A 26 -5.41 27.10 -11.37
N LEU A 27 -4.37 27.06 -12.21
CA LEU A 27 -3.63 25.83 -12.47
C LEU A 27 -2.90 25.30 -11.21
N ALA A 28 -2.34 26.18 -10.39
CA ALA A 28 -1.73 25.81 -9.12
C ALA A 28 -2.77 25.27 -8.13
N ALA A 29 -3.96 25.87 -8.05
CA ALA A 29 -5.04 25.39 -7.21
C ALA A 29 -5.57 24.02 -7.66
N VAL A 30 -5.70 23.80 -8.98
CA VAL A 30 -6.09 22.50 -9.54
C VAL A 30 -5.01 21.45 -9.29
N GLY A 31 -3.73 21.78 -9.52
CA GLY A 31 -2.62 20.87 -9.25
C GLY A 31 -2.51 20.51 -7.77
N PHE A 32 -2.69 21.48 -6.88
CA PHE A 32 -2.73 21.26 -5.43
C PHE A 32 -3.93 20.42 -5.00
N PHE A 33 -5.10 20.63 -5.61
CA PHE A 33 -6.30 19.84 -5.33
C PHE A 33 -6.15 18.38 -5.81
N VAL A 34 -5.60 18.16 -7.00
CA VAL A 34 -5.29 16.80 -7.51
C VAL A 34 -4.25 16.11 -6.62
N TYR A 35 -3.22 16.84 -6.19
CA TYR A 35 -2.21 16.33 -5.26
C TYR A 35 -2.80 15.95 -3.89
N LEU A 36 -3.69 16.78 -3.34
CA LEU A 36 -4.41 16.48 -2.10
C LEU A 36 -5.34 15.28 -2.23
N ILE A 37 -6.07 15.16 -3.34
CA ILE A 37 -6.86 13.95 -3.63
C ILE A 37 -5.93 12.73 -3.66
N HIS A 38 -4.78 12.83 -4.32
CA HIS A 38 -3.86 11.70 -4.44
C HIS A 38 -3.28 11.27 -3.09
N ILE A 39 -2.90 12.21 -2.22
CA ILE A 39 -2.40 11.93 -0.86
C ILE A 39 -3.47 11.33 0.05
N MET A 40 -4.73 11.77 -0.09
CA MET A 40 -5.81 11.22 0.73
C MET A 40 -6.32 9.87 0.21
N SER A 41 -6.14 9.59 -1.10
CA SER A 41 -6.58 8.34 -1.72
C SER A 41 -5.57 7.20 -1.55
N ASP A 42 -4.29 7.52 -1.45
CA ASP A 42 -3.24 6.55 -1.12
C ASP A 42 -2.54 7.16 0.09
N PRO A 43 -3.07 7.01 1.32
CA PRO A 43 -2.25 7.32 2.47
C PRO A 43 -0.97 6.52 2.24
N ILE A 44 0.18 7.19 2.25
CA ILE A 44 1.48 6.55 2.32
C ILE A 44 1.54 5.89 3.70
N SER A 45 0.69 4.89 3.90
CA SER A 45 0.82 3.91 4.94
C SER A 45 2.15 3.27 4.63
N PRO A 46 3.07 3.21 5.59
CA PRO A 46 4.30 2.49 5.39
C PRO A 46 3.97 1.11 4.81
N ALA A 47 4.77 0.58 3.88
CA ALA A 47 4.50 -0.74 3.32
C ALA A 47 4.64 -1.82 4.40
N LEU A 48 3.57 -2.03 5.17
CA LEU A 48 3.42 -2.98 6.26
C LEU A 48 3.05 -4.38 5.73
N LEU A 49 3.01 -4.56 4.40
CA LEU A 49 2.70 -5.83 3.77
C LEU A 49 3.75 -6.14 2.72
N GLY A 50 4.34 -7.33 2.80
CA GLY A 50 5.29 -7.84 1.83
C GLY A 50 4.84 -9.19 1.27
N MET A 51 5.16 -9.43 -0.01
CA MET A 51 4.87 -10.69 -0.69
C MET A 51 6.15 -11.38 -1.15
N ARG A 52 6.13 -12.71 -1.10
CA ARG A 52 7.15 -13.60 -1.66
C ARG A 52 6.48 -14.70 -2.46
N ILE A 53 7.03 -15.02 -3.63
CA ILE A 53 6.57 -16.12 -4.48
C ILE A 53 7.76 -17.06 -4.73
N ASP A 54 7.65 -18.29 -4.23
CA ASP A 54 8.63 -19.37 -4.43
C ASP A 54 7.99 -20.51 -5.24
N GLY A 55 8.16 -20.49 -6.56
CA GLY A 55 7.42 -21.38 -7.45
C GLY A 55 5.93 -21.10 -7.35
N ASP A 56 5.16 -22.09 -6.89
CA ASP A 56 3.71 -21.97 -6.68
C ASP A 56 3.34 -21.46 -5.28
N ARG A 57 4.29 -21.45 -4.34
CA ARG A 57 4.03 -21.01 -2.97
C ARG A 57 4.02 -19.48 -2.91
N VAL A 58 2.88 -18.92 -2.50
CA VAL A 58 2.75 -17.49 -2.23
C VAL A 58 2.70 -17.27 -0.71
N THR A 59 3.58 -16.43 -0.21
CA THR A 59 3.66 -16.09 1.20
C THR A 59 3.58 -14.57 1.36
N VAL A 60 2.80 -14.14 2.34
CA VAL A 60 2.62 -12.74 2.71
C VAL A 60 3.14 -12.55 4.13
N LYS A 61 3.88 -11.47 4.36
CA LYS A 61 4.25 -11.00 5.70
C LYS A 61 3.57 -9.66 5.97
N ALA A 62 2.64 -9.67 6.91
CA ALA A 62 2.09 -8.45 7.49
C ALA A 62 2.95 -8.02 8.68
N GLY A 63 3.34 -6.75 8.73
CA GLY A 63 3.85 -6.09 9.92
C GLY A 63 2.82 -6.22 11.04
N GLN A 64 3.26 -6.62 12.23
CA GLN A 64 2.39 -6.87 13.36
C GLN A 64 3.02 -6.36 14.66
N CYS A 65 2.20 -5.74 15.49
CA CYS A 65 2.58 -5.49 16.87
C CYS A 65 2.62 -6.79 17.69
N PRO A 66 3.45 -6.88 18.74
CA PRO A 66 3.62 -8.11 19.53
C PRO A 66 2.33 -8.70 20.12
N GLU A 67 1.33 -7.89 20.39
CA GLU A 67 0.01 -8.23 20.90
C GLU A 67 -1.01 -8.55 19.80
N GLU A 68 -0.76 -8.12 18.56
CA GLU A 68 -1.68 -8.32 17.45
C GLU A 68 -1.74 -9.77 16.98
N ARG A 69 -2.93 -10.23 16.62
CA ARG A 69 -3.11 -11.58 16.08
C ARG A 69 -3.97 -11.53 14.83
N VAL A 70 -3.45 -12.11 13.75
CA VAL A 70 -4.20 -12.26 12.50
C VAL A 70 -5.48 -13.05 12.73
N ARG A 71 -6.59 -12.49 12.27
CA ARG A 71 -7.92 -13.11 12.25
C ARG A 71 -8.27 -13.65 10.89
N ARG A 72 -7.93 -12.92 9.84
CA ARG A 72 -8.35 -13.23 8.49
C ARG A 72 -7.36 -12.68 7.49
N VAL A 73 -7.24 -13.37 6.37
CA VAL A 73 -6.58 -12.88 5.17
C VAL A 73 -7.53 -13.11 4.00
N GLU A 74 -7.61 -12.13 3.12
CA GLU A 74 -8.38 -12.17 1.89
C GLU A 74 -7.50 -11.82 0.73
N VAL A 75 -7.74 -12.49 -0.39
CA VAL A 75 -6.98 -12.37 -1.61
C VAL A 75 -7.97 -12.17 -2.73
N TRP A 76 -7.80 -11.08 -3.45
CA TRP A 76 -8.66 -10.63 -4.52
C TRP A 76 -7.84 -10.50 -5.80
N ASP A 77 -8.51 -10.70 -6.92
CA ASP A 77 -8.03 -10.30 -8.22
C ASP A 77 -8.19 -8.78 -8.30
N SER A 78 -7.08 -8.05 -8.40
CA SER A 78 -7.09 -6.58 -8.29
C SER A 78 -7.81 -5.90 -9.46
N ASP A 79 -7.83 -6.53 -10.63
CA ASP A 79 -8.42 -5.93 -11.84
C ASP A 79 -9.94 -6.12 -11.89
N THR A 80 -10.40 -7.28 -11.40
CA THR A 80 -11.82 -7.66 -11.45
C THR A 80 -12.56 -7.53 -10.13
N GLU A 81 -11.84 -7.19 -9.05
CA GLU A 81 -12.36 -7.15 -7.67
C GLU A 81 -13.04 -8.46 -7.26
N ARG A 82 -12.59 -9.58 -7.82
CA ARG A 82 -13.16 -10.90 -7.52
C ARG A 82 -12.39 -11.56 -6.39
N LEU A 83 -13.10 -12.00 -5.34
CA LEU A 83 -12.50 -12.77 -4.26
C LEU A 83 -11.95 -14.09 -4.82
N LEU A 84 -10.64 -14.27 -4.72
CA LEU A 84 -9.95 -15.49 -5.11
C LEU A 84 -9.88 -16.47 -3.96
N TRP A 85 -9.61 -15.97 -2.75
CA TRP A 85 -9.40 -16.81 -1.58
C TRP A 85 -9.50 -16.06 -0.26
N ARG A 86 -9.89 -16.79 0.78
CA ARG A 86 -9.90 -16.33 2.16
C ARG A 86 -9.37 -17.42 3.09
N GLY A 87 -8.46 -17.04 3.97
CA GLY A 87 -7.97 -17.84 5.10
C GLY A 87 -8.40 -17.21 6.42
N GLY A 88 -8.90 -18.01 7.35
CA GLY A 88 -9.41 -17.55 8.64
C GLY A 88 -8.75 -18.25 9.82
N LYS A 89 -8.34 -17.46 10.81
CA LYS A 89 -7.71 -17.86 12.07
C LYS A 89 -6.51 -18.80 11.83
N PRO A 90 -5.34 -18.26 11.45
CA PRO A 90 -4.12 -19.05 11.32
C PRO A 90 -3.86 -19.89 12.57
N VAL A 91 -3.40 -21.13 12.39
CA VAL A 91 -3.19 -22.07 13.51
C VAL A 91 -1.75 -22.10 14.01
N THR A 92 -0.79 -21.80 13.14
CA THR A 92 0.63 -21.69 13.48
C THR A 92 0.92 -20.40 14.22
N ASP A 93 1.99 -20.39 15.01
CA ASP A 93 2.36 -19.20 15.77
C ASP A 93 2.94 -18.11 14.86
N GLU A 94 3.63 -18.50 13.79
CA GLU A 94 4.10 -17.61 12.73
C GLU A 94 2.92 -16.98 11.99
N GLY A 95 1.90 -17.77 11.64
CA GLY A 95 0.70 -17.29 10.95
C GLY A 95 -0.10 -16.31 11.81
N LYS A 96 -0.20 -16.58 13.11
CA LYS A 96 -0.82 -15.63 14.06
C LYS A 96 -0.06 -14.29 14.12
N ARG A 97 1.26 -14.30 13.90
CA ARG A 97 2.15 -13.11 13.86
C ARG A 97 2.36 -12.56 12.44
N GLY A 98 1.46 -12.86 11.51
CA GLY A 98 1.46 -12.23 10.19
C GLY A 98 2.30 -12.91 9.12
N LEU A 99 2.92 -14.07 9.36
CA LEU A 99 3.56 -14.86 8.30
C LEU A 99 2.59 -15.87 7.70
N LEU A 100 1.99 -15.51 6.57
CA LEU A 100 0.81 -16.17 6.01
C LEU A 100 1.15 -16.87 4.70
N THR A 101 1.09 -18.20 4.66
CA THR A 101 1.16 -18.97 3.42
C THR A 101 -0.22 -19.02 2.79
N LEU A 102 -0.42 -18.32 1.69
CA LEU A 102 -1.72 -18.27 1.01
C LEU A 102 -2.06 -19.64 0.40
N TRP A 103 -3.35 -19.97 0.36
CA TRP A 103 -3.87 -21.26 -0.13
C TRP A 103 -3.38 -22.53 0.60
N ASP A 104 -2.59 -22.42 1.66
CA ASP A 104 -2.27 -23.55 2.52
C ASP A 104 -3.43 -23.83 3.48
N GLY A 105 -4.35 -24.70 3.08
CA GLY A 105 -5.56 -24.98 3.84
C GLY A 105 -5.31 -25.49 5.27
N GLU A 106 -4.18 -26.15 5.52
CA GLU A 106 -3.82 -26.70 6.84
C GLU A 106 -3.30 -25.62 7.79
N ALA A 107 -2.80 -24.50 7.26
CA ALA A 107 -2.31 -23.37 8.04
C ALA A 107 -3.45 -22.53 8.67
N TYR A 108 -4.72 -22.78 8.32
CA TYR A 108 -5.88 -22.02 8.78
C TYR A 108 -6.97 -22.92 9.36
N ARG A 109 -7.72 -22.40 10.33
CA ARG A 109 -8.92 -23.12 10.81
C ARG A 109 -10.01 -23.21 9.76
N THR A 110 -10.10 -22.20 8.90
CA THR A 110 -11.06 -22.13 7.79
C THR A 110 -10.35 -21.56 6.57
N SER A 111 -10.52 -22.17 5.41
CA SER A 111 -10.01 -21.65 4.15
C SER A 111 -11.01 -21.92 3.02
N SER A 112 -11.16 -20.99 2.09
CA SER A 112 -12.05 -21.17 0.94
C SER A 112 -11.70 -20.22 -0.22
N PRO A 113 -11.74 -20.69 -1.48
CA PRO A 113 -11.80 -22.09 -1.88
C PRO A 113 -10.52 -22.84 -1.48
N ALA A 114 -10.52 -24.18 -1.51
CA ALA A 114 -9.36 -24.95 -1.06
C ALA A 114 -8.16 -24.88 -2.03
N ALA A 115 -8.43 -24.66 -3.33
CA ALA A 115 -7.40 -24.68 -4.37
C ALA A 115 -6.97 -23.26 -4.77
N GLN A 116 -5.66 -23.11 -4.98
CA GLN A 116 -5.10 -21.96 -5.68
C GLN A 116 -5.51 -21.99 -7.16
N PRO A 117 -5.76 -20.83 -7.79
CA PRO A 117 -5.90 -20.75 -9.25
C PRO A 117 -4.69 -21.35 -9.95
N SER A 118 -4.91 -22.06 -11.07
CA SER A 118 -3.82 -22.63 -11.88
C SER A 118 -2.87 -21.56 -12.43
N GLU A 119 -3.39 -20.36 -12.64
CA GLU A 119 -2.64 -19.17 -13.00
C GLU A 119 -3.06 -18.03 -12.07
N LEU A 120 -2.07 -17.34 -11.50
CA LEU A 120 -2.33 -16.12 -10.73
C LEU A 120 -2.69 -14.97 -11.70
N PRO A 121 -3.60 -14.05 -11.32
CA PRO A 121 -3.86 -12.84 -12.11
C PRO A 121 -2.61 -11.94 -12.18
N GLU A 122 -2.68 -10.87 -12.98
CA GLU A 122 -1.56 -9.93 -13.12
C GLU A 122 -1.21 -9.26 -11.79
N ALA A 123 -2.23 -8.91 -11.00
CA ALA A 123 -2.08 -8.36 -9.67
C ALA A 123 -3.01 -9.00 -8.64
N LEU A 124 -2.48 -9.23 -7.44
CA LEU A 124 -3.25 -9.66 -6.27
C LEU A 124 -3.44 -8.50 -5.33
N ASP A 125 -4.68 -8.27 -4.90
CA ASP A 125 -4.99 -7.41 -3.77
C ASP A 125 -5.15 -8.28 -2.52
N VAL A 126 -4.40 -7.97 -1.46
CA VAL A 126 -4.34 -8.74 -0.23
C VAL A 126 -4.72 -7.86 0.93
N LEU A 127 -5.75 -8.28 1.68
CA LEU A 127 -6.17 -7.66 2.92
C LEU A 127 -5.88 -8.60 4.09
N VAL A 128 -5.15 -8.13 5.10
CA VAL A 128 -4.92 -8.86 6.35
C VAL A 128 -5.66 -8.14 7.47
N GLU A 129 -6.55 -8.86 8.15
CA GLU A 129 -7.24 -8.36 9.33
C GLU A 129 -6.61 -8.95 10.59
N SER A 130 -6.18 -8.08 11.49
CA SER A 130 -5.66 -8.45 12.81
C SER A 130 -6.47 -7.78 13.93
N ASP A 131 -6.56 -8.46 15.07
CA ASP A 131 -7.09 -7.87 16.31
C ASP A 131 -5.93 -7.38 17.19
N PRO A 132 -6.10 -6.25 17.93
CA PRO A 132 -7.29 -5.42 18.00
C PRO A 132 -7.31 -4.21 17.04
N TYR A 133 -6.22 -3.94 16.31
CA TYR A 133 -6.01 -2.66 15.63
C TYR A 133 -6.34 -2.66 14.12
N GLY A 134 -6.90 -3.75 13.59
CA GLY A 134 -6.98 -3.95 12.14
C GLY A 134 -5.66 -4.47 11.59
N GLY A 135 -5.53 -4.56 10.27
CA GLY A 135 -4.26 -4.95 9.64
C GLY A 135 -4.10 -4.34 8.25
N PRO A 136 -2.93 -4.54 7.63
CA PRO A 136 -2.58 -3.89 6.38
C PRO A 136 -3.26 -4.53 5.17
N ASP A 137 -3.43 -3.73 4.14
CA ASP A 137 -3.80 -4.14 2.78
C ASP A 137 -2.71 -3.79 1.77
N GLY A 138 -2.75 -4.38 0.59
CA GLY A 138 -1.78 -4.08 -0.46
C GLY A 138 -2.01 -4.82 -1.77
N VAL A 139 -1.73 -4.12 -2.86
CA VAL A 139 -1.76 -4.66 -4.23
C VAL A 139 -0.35 -5.02 -4.68
N PHE A 140 -0.21 -6.23 -5.22
CA PHE A 140 1.05 -6.83 -5.63
C PHE A 140 1.03 -7.23 -7.11
N SER A 141 1.92 -6.64 -7.91
CA SER A 141 2.19 -7.12 -9.27
C SER A 141 2.93 -8.46 -9.21
N ILE A 142 2.33 -9.51 -9.76
CA ILE A 142 2.91 -10.86 -9.74
C ILE A 142 4.21 -10.91 -10.56
N THR A 143 4.29 -10.13 -11.62
CA THR A 143 5.51 -10.02 -12.43
C THR A 143 6.64 -9.35 -11.65
N GLU A 144 6.37 -8.26 -10.92
CA GLU A 144 7.39 -7.56 -10.13
C GLU A 144 7.88 -8.41 -8.96
N VAL A 145 6.96 -9.06 -8.23
CA VAL A 145 7.32 -9.95 -7.12
C VAL A 145 8.18 -11.13 -7.59
N ARG A 146 7.87 -11.71 -8.76
CA ARG A 146 8.68 -12.80 -9.34
C ARG A 146 10.03 -12.34 -9.90
N ALA A 147 10.11 -11.09 -10.37
CA ALA A 147 11.35 -10.52 -10.89
C ALA A 147 12.29 -10.05 -9.77
N ALA A 148 11.78 -9.89 -8.55
CA ALA A 148 12.57 -9.48 -7.40
C ALA A 148 13.55 -10.58 -6.97
N ASP A 149 14.82 -10.21 -6.81
CA ASP A 149 15.83 -11.09 -6.22
C ASP A 149 15.67 -11.09 -4.69
N LEU A 150 14.84 -12.02 -4.20
CA LEU A 150 14.50 -12.11 -2.78
C LEU A 150 15.36 -13.16 -2.07
N GLY A 151 16.30 -12.69 -1.25
CA GLY A 151 16.99 -13.54 -0.28
C GLY A 151 16.04 -14.24 0.70
N PRO A 152 16.45 -15.34 1.36
CA PRO A 152 15.61 -16.05 2.32
C PRO A 152 15.03 -15.11 3.40
N GLY A 153 13.73 -15.23 3.67
CA GLY A 153 13.05 -14.38 4.67
C GLY A 153 12.87 -12.91 4.28
N SER A 154 13.14 -12.57 3.02
CA SER A 154 12.86 -11.26 2.44
C SER A 154 11.61 -11.30 1.56
N TYR A 155 10.93 -10.15 1.51
CA TYR A 155 9.65 -9.93 0.86
C TYR A 155 9.76 -8.69 -0.02
N TRP A 156 9.10 -8.73 -1.16
CA TRP A 156 8.92 -7.55 -2.00
C TRP A 156 7.82 -6.67 -1.40
N THR A 157 8.06 -5.36 -1.36
CA THR A 157 7.07 -4.34 -1.05
C THR A 157 7.13 -3.22 -2.09
N ARG A 158 6.11 -2.35 -2.12
CA ARG A 158 6.11 -1.17 -2.99
C ARG A 158 7.31 -0.23 -2.76
N ASP A 159 7.87 -0.25 -1.54
CA ASP A 159 9.04 0.56 -1.13
C ASP A 159 10.38 -0.19 -1.30
N GLY A 160 10.35 -1.38 -1.88
CA GLY A 160 11.52 -2.24 -2.10
C GLY A 160 11.54 -3.49 -1.23
N VAL A 161 12.66 -4.21 -1.27
CA VAL A 161 12.79 -5.46 -0.53
C VAL A 161 12.95 -5.19 0.96
N ARG A 162 12.20 -5.94 1.78
CA ARG A 162 12.23 -5.88 3.25
C ARG A 162 12.27 -7.28 3.86
N THR A 163 12.93 -7.41 4.99
CA THR A 163 12.84 -8.61 5.84
C THR A 163 11.58 -8.59 6.70
N ALA A 164 11.20 -9.73 7.27
CA ALA A 164 10.08 -9.79 8.22
C ALA A 164 10.27 -8.85 9.42
N ALA A 165 11.49 -8.74 9.94
CA ALA A 165 11.79 -7.88 11.09
C ALA A 165 11.68 -6.39 10.74
N GLU A 166 12.09 -6.00 9.53
CA GLU A 166 11.91 -4.63 9.05
C GLU A 166 10.42 -4.29 8.87
N LEU A 167 9.61 -5.23 8.37
CA LEU A 167 8.15 -5.04 8.26
C LEU A 167 7.49 -4.85 9.63
N ASP A 168 7.90 -5.62 10.64
CA ASP A 168 7.38 -5.49 12.01
C ASP A 168 7.85 -4.19 12.69
N ALA A 169 9.07 -3.72 12.38
CA ALA A 169 9.65 -2.52 12.98
C ALA A 169 9.05 -1.20 12.45
N VAL A 170 8.35 -1.24 11.31
CA VAL A 170 7.75 -0.07 10.69
C VAL A 170 6.44 0.35 11.37
N GLN A 171 5.80 -0.56 12.10
CA GLN A 171 4.56 -0.27 12.80
C GLN A 171 4.85 0.43 14.14
N ASP A 172 4.27 1.62 14.34
CA ASP A 172 4.27 2.26 15.65
C ASP A 172 3.25 1.56 16.55
N CYS A 173 3.75 0.68 17.41
CA CYS A 173 2.95 -0.12 18.32
C CYS A 173 2.58 0.60 19.62
N GLY A 174 2.74 1.93 19.68
CA GLY A 174 2.32 2.73 20.83
C GLY A 174 3.04 2.35 22.13
N GLY A 175 4.27 1.86 22.02
CA GLY A 175 5.11 1.63 23.19
C GLY A 175 5.28 2.94 23.94
N THR A 176 4.87 2.97 25.21
CA THR A 176 5.35 4.00 26.12
C THR A 176 6.87 3.89 26.13
N ASP A 177 7.54 4.86 25.51
CA ASP A 177 8.92 5.17 25.85
C ASP A 177 8.94 5.40 27.36
N GLU A 178 9.33 4.39 28.12
CA GLU A 178 9.86 4.57 29.45
C GLU A 178 11.18 5.32 29.26
N SER A 179 11.04 6.64 29.15
CA SER A 179 12.14 7.58 29.20
C SER A 179 12.94 7.26 30.46
N PRO A 180 14.24 6.96 30.39
CA PRO A 180 15.04 6.86 31.59
C PRO A 180 15.18 8.29 32.13
N GLU A 181 14.41 8.62 33.16
CA GLU A 181 14.64 9.86 33.92
C GLU A 181 16.04 9.83 34.54
N PRO A 182 16.71 11.00 34.60
CA PRO A 182 18.14 11.14 34.92
C PRO A 182 18.54 10.81 36.36
#